data_AF-A0A212A7X6-F1
#
_entry.id   AF-A0A212A7X6-F1
#
_cell.length_a   1.000
_cell.length_b   1.000
_cell.length_c   1.000
_cell.angle_alpha   90.00
_cell.angle_beta   90.00
_cell.angle_gamma   90.00
#
_symmetry.space_group_name_H-M   'P 1'
#
loop_
_entity.id
_entity.type
_entity.pdbx_description
1 polymer ?
#
loop_
_entity_poly.entity_id
_entity_poly.type
_entity_poly.pdbx_seq_one_letter_code
_entity_poly.pdbx_strand_id
1 'polypeptide(L)' 'MNGEQIRAARALLGWTASDLAEASGISYPTIQRMDAAKGLVSGRHETVEAIRKALEAQGIQFLESGQVAAGLGVALGAKQ' A
#
# COMPACT_ATOMS: atom_id res chain seq x y z
N MET A 1 5.91 -1.52 5.05
CA MET A 1 4.57 -1.62 4.42
C MET A 1 4.07 -3.05 4.56
N ASN A 2 2.82 -3.25 4.99
CA ASN A 2 2.17 -4.57 5.10
C ASN A 2 1.04 -4.73 4.04
N GLY A 3 0.55 -5.96 3.86
CA GLY A 3 -0.51 -6.23 2.86
C GLY A 3 -1.84 -5.54 3.18
N GLU A 4 -2.14 -5.34 4.47
CA GLU A 4 -3.31 -4.58 4.91
C GLU A 4 -3.26 -3.10 4.48
N GLN A 5 -2.09 -2.47 4.59
CA GLN A 5 -1.86 -1.08 4.17
C GLN A 5 -2.01 -0.93 2.65
N ILE A 6 -1.52 -1.89 1.87
CA ILE A 6 -1.69 -1.87 0.40
C ILE A 6 -3.18 -1.95 0.04
N ARG A 7 -3.92 -2.87 0.66
CA ARG A 7 -5.38 -3.00 0.45
C ARG A 7 -6.14 -1.75 0.88
N ALA A 8 -5.80 -1.17 2.02
CA ALA A 8 -6.43 0.06 2.51
C ALA A 8 -6.17 1.24 1.57
N ALA A 9 -4.91 1.42 1.14
CA ALA A 9 -4.54 2.47 0.19
C ALA A 9 -5.31 2.35 -1.13
N ARG A 10 -5.41 1.14 -1.67
CA ARG A 10 -6.21 0.89 -2.86
C ARG A 10 -7.70 1.16 -2.67
N ALA A 11 -8.26 0.75 -1.54
CA ALA A 11 -9.66 1.01 -1.23
C ALA A 11 -9.96 2.52 -1.19
N LEU A 12 -9.04 3.33 -0.65
CA LEU A 12 -9.17 4.80 -0.66
C LEU A 12 -9.13 5.39 -2.08
N LEU A 13 -8.35 4.81 -2.98
CA LEU A 13 -8.28 5.21 -4.39
C LEU A 13 -9.39 4.61 -5.27
N GLY A 14 -10.20 3.68 -4.74
CA GLY A 14 -11.15 2.90 -5.54
C GLY A 14 -10.49 1.91 -6.51
N TRP A 15 -9.24 1.52 -6.26
CA TRP A 15 -8.42 0.71 -7.16
C TRP A 15 -8.56 -0.81 -6.97
N THR A 16 -8.64 -1.51 -8.09
CA THR A 16 -8.48 -2.96 -8.20
C THR A 16 -7.00 -3.37 -8.14
N ALA A 17 -6.74 -4.68 -8.08
CA ALA A 17 -5.37 -5.21 -8.09
C ALA A 17 -4.71 -5.03 -9.47
N SER A 18 -5.52 -5.00 -10.53
CA SER A 18 -5.07 -4.71 -11.88
C SER A 18 -4.62 -3.26 -12.01
N ASP A 19 -5.37 -2.32 -11.45
CA ASP A 19 -5.02 -0.89 -11.50
C ASP A 19 -3.67 -0.63 -10.81
N LEU A 20 -3.46 -1.24 -9.64
CA LEU A 20 -2.18 -1.14 -8.95
C LEU A 20 -1.04 -1.85 -9.72
N ALA A 21 -1.31 -3.00 -10.34
CA ALA A 21 -0.32 -3.70 -11.16
C ALA A 21 0.16 -2.84 -12.33
N GLU A 22 -0.77 -2.20 -13.03
CA GLU A 22 -0.49 -1.26 -14.12
C GLU A 22 0.30 -0.04 -13.63
N ALA A 23 -0.16 0.62 -12.56
CA ALA A 23 0.49 1.82 -12.04
C ALA A 23 1.89 1.57 -11.47
N SER A 24 2.13 0.39 -10.88
CA SER A 24 3.41 0.04 -10.25
C SER A 24 4.40 -0.67 -11.19
N GLY A 25 3.94 -1.13 -12.36
CA GLY A 25 4.73 -1.97 -13.25
C GLY A 25 5.02 -3.37 -12.70
N ILE A 26 4.31 -3.80 -11.65
CA ILE A 26 4.47 -5.10 -11.01
C ILE A 26 3.39 -6.05 -11.51
N SER A 27 3.74 -7.32 -11.72
CA SER A 27 2.79 -8.31 -12.22
C SER A 27 1.57 -8.49 -11.30
N TYR A 28 0.39 -8.62 -11.89
CA TYR A 28 -0.87 -8.83 -11.17
C TYR A 28 -0.82 -9.97 -10.12
N PRO A 29 -0.25 -11.16 -10.41
CA PRO A 29 -0.15 -12.22 -9.40
C PRO A 29 0.74 -11.83 -8.21
N THR A 30 1.73 -10.96 -8.43
CA THR A 30 2.57 -10.43 -7.35
C THR A 30 1.80 -9.43 -6.51
N ILE A 31 1.04 -8.53 -7.12
CA ILE A 31 0.15 -7.63 -6.38
C ILE A 31 -0.85 -8.43 -5.53
N GLN A 32 -1.54 -9.42 -6.11
CA GLN A 32 -2.48 -10.26 -5.35
C GLN A 32 -1.83 -10.96 -4.15
N ARG A 33 -0.61 -11.49 -4.33
CA ARG A 33 0.15 -12.12 -3.25
C ARG A 33 0.49 -11.13 -2.13
N MET A 34 0.89 -9.90 -2.49
CA MET A 34 1.24 -8.86 -1.52
C MET A 34 0.01 -8.32 -0.79
N ASP A 35 -1.10 -8.13 -1.50
CA ASP A 35 -2.39 -7.75 -0.93
C ASP A 35 -2.91 -8.76 0.09
N ALA A 36 -2.79 -10.05 -0.21
CA ALA A 36 -3.25 -11.15 0.62
C ALA A 36 -2.33 -11.42 1.83
N ALA A 37 -1.12 -10.86 1.84
CA ALA A 37 -0.17 -11.02 2.94
C ALA A 37 -0.78 -10.44 4.23
N LYS A 38 -0.69 -11.23 5.31
CA LYS A 38 -1.00 -10.77 6.66
C LYS A 38 0.29 -10.33 7.32
N GLY A 39 0.39 -9.04 7.66
CA GLY A 39 1.62 -8.47 8.21
C GLY A 39 2.66 -8.14 7.14
N LEU A 40 3.94 -8.09 7.54
CA LEU A 40 5.01 -7.57 6.70
C LEU A 40 5.07 -8.30 5.36
N VAL A 41 5.04 -7.55 4.26
CA VAL A 41 5.11 -8.16 2.94
C VAL A 41 6.52 -8.72 2.73
N SER A 42 6.62 -10.05 2.63
CA SER A 42 7.86 -10.71 2.23
C SER A 42 8.01 -10.61 0.71
N GLY A 43 8.86 -9.70 0.25
CA GLY A 43 9.16 -9.48 -1.17
C GLY A 43 10.50 -8.77 -1.35
N ARG A 44 10.96 -8.65 -2.59
CA ARG A 44 12.15 -7.85 -2.88
C ARG A 44 11.87 -6.39 -2.55
N HIS A 45 12.84 -5.70 -1.95
CA HIS A 45 12.71 -4.30 -1.56
C HIS A 45 12.27 -3.42 -2.74
N GLU A 46 12.82 -3.67 -3.94
CA GLU A 46 12.45 -2.98 -5.19
C GLU A 46 10.95 -3.05 -5.51
N THR A 47 10.30 -4.20 -5.27
CA THR A 47 8.87 -4.39 -5.54
C THR A 47 8.01 -3.62 -4.54
N VAL A 48 8.39 -3.64 -3.26
CA VAL A 48 7.70 -2.90 -2.20
C VAL A 48 7.79 -1.40 -2.46
N GLU A 49 8.96 -0.92 -2.85
CA GLU A 49 9.19 0.49 -3.19
C GLU A 49 8.42 0.93 -4.44
N ALA A 50 8.37 0.11 -5.50
CA ALA A 50 7.60 0.42 -6.70
C ALA A 50 6.10 0.60 -6.40
N ILE A 51 5.54 -0.30 -5.59
CA ILE A 51 4.13 -0.22 -5.15
C ILE A 51 3.88 1.00 -4.28
N ARG A 52 4.78 1.26 -3.32
CA ARG A 52 4.67 2.43 -2.43
C ARG A 52 4.63 3.72 -3.26
N LYS A 53 5.58 3.89 -4.17
CA LYS A 53 5.67 5.06 -5.05
C LYS A 53 4.46 5.23 -5.96
N ALA A 54 3.93 4.14 -6.52
CA ALA A 54 2.74 4.20 -7.36
C ALA A 54 1.51 4.72 -6.60
N LEU A 55 1.32 4.28 -5.37
CA LEU A 55 0.23 4.75 -4.51
C LEU A 55 0.46 6.20 -4.04
N GLU A 56 1.70 6.55 -3.67
CA GLU A 56 2.06 7.91 -3.26
C GLU A 56 1.90 8.93 -4.39
N ALA A 57 2.19 8.53 -5.62
CA ALA A 57 1.95 9.38 -6.80
C ALA A 57 0.47 9.75 -7.00
N GLN A 58 -0.45 9.01 -6.39
CA GLN A 58 -1.90 9.29 -6.41
C GLN A 58 -2.41 9.95 -5.13
N GLY A 59 -1.50 10.41 -4.27
CA GLY A 59 -1.83 11.16 -3.05
C GLY A 59 -2.01 10.31 -1.79
N ILE A 60 -1.75 9.00 -1.83
CA ILE A 60 -1.64 8.20 -0.61
C ILE A 60 -0.39 8.62 0.16
N GLN A 61 -0.50 8.75 1.49
CA GLN A 61 0.64 9.00 2.35
C GLN A 61 0.82 7.82 3.31
N PHE A 62 1.94 7.11 3.19
CA PHE A 62 2.29 6.08 4.17
C PHE A 62 3.02 6.72 5.34
N LEU A 63 2.38 6.71 6.51
CA LEU A 63 2.91 7.31 7.73
C LEU A 63 3.86 6.37 8.45
N GLU A 64 5.00 6.92 8.86
CA GLU A 64 5.91 6.34 9.84
C GLU A 64 5.58 6.85 11.25
N SER A 65 6.18 6.21 12.26
CA SER A 65 5.95 6.57 13.66
C SER A 65 6.22 8.05 13.92
N GLY A 66 5.23 8.77 14.42
CA GLY A 66 5.32 10.20 14.74
C GLY A 66 5.00 11.15 13.58
N GLN A 67 4.71 10.64 12.37
CA GLN A 67 4.26 11.47 11.26
C GLN A 67 2.77 11.80 11.34
N VAL A 68 2.39 12.96 10.82
CA VAL A 68 1.01 13.45 10.76
C VAL A 68 0.51 13.41 9.31
N ALA A 69 -0.73 12.95 9.12
CA ALA A 69 -1.38 12.98 7.81
C ALA A 69 -1.66 14.42 7.37
N ALA A 70 -1.41 14.73 6.10
CA ALA A 70 -1.76 16.03 5.53
C ALA A 70 -3.24 16.14 5.14
N GLY A 71 -3.93 15.01 4.95
CA GLY A 71 -5.31 14.94 4.47
C GLY A 71 -6.20 14.03 5.32
N LEU A 72 -7.45 13.87 4.87
CA LEU A 72 -8.40 12.95 5.49
C LEU A 72 -7.94 11.50 5.26
N GLY A 73 -8.01 10.68 6.30
CA GLY A 73 -7.59 9.28 6.22
C GLY A 73 -7.93 8.50 7.48
N VAL A 74 -7.58 7.22 7.46
CA VAL A 74 -7.75 6.30 8.60
C VAL A 74 -6.38 5.81 9.05
N ALA A 75 -6.11 5.92 10.35
CA ALA A 75 -4.92 5.37 10.98
C ALA A 75 -5.34 4.36 12.05
N LEU A 76 -4.62 3.25 12.15
CA LEU A 76 -4.81 2.32 13.26
C LEU A 76 -4.20 2.96 14.53
N GLY A 77 -5.03 3.14 15.56
CA GLY A 77 -4.53 3.47 16.89
C GLY A 77 -3.72 2.32 17.48
N ALA A 78 -2.78 2.64 18.38
CA ALA A 78 -2.14 1.61 19.18
C ALA A 78 -3.23 0.81 19.92
N LYS A 79 -3.33 -0.49 19.64
CA LYS A 79 -4.17 -1.37 20.45
C LYS A 79 -3.53 -1.45 21.84
N GLN A 80 -4.26 -1.00 22.85
CA GLN A 80 -3.92 -1.21 24.25
C GLN A 80 -3.98 -2.69 24.60
#